data_AF-A0A4Y8KRH6-F1
#
_entry.id   AF-A0A4Y8KRH6-F1
#
_cell.length_a   1.000
_cell.length_b   1.000
_cell.length_c   1.000
_cell.angle_alpha   90.00
_cell.angle_beta   90.00
_cell.angle_gamma   90.00
#
_symmetry.space_group_name_H-M   'P 1'
#
loop_
_entity.id
_entity.type
_entity.pdbx_description
1 polymer ?
#
loop_
_entity_poly.entity_id
_entity_poly.type
_entity_poly.pdbx_seq_one_letter_code
_entity_poly.pdbx_strand_id
1 'polypeptide(L)'
;MAIDIDCLDDTDKYGGFSQKEVDSRGRLDLKFVDAQVRAASTRVKSSGVLSLLARWHEEDNPMPGAGGRPRIIDDHAILVGLMLLAQEHSPLFMRNLSLLFQFRLTPESRTLLGLPTPGEERSDVRKESQRWEKNTNNAYHRFAALMDPYPMKRYWSLTFTQVQEVLDAHDEQRAVHMKKRLDTFTNALLLMTFNEQPRRIRRASKKIDLSLDQTFIAPANKKGYSKKTLAERVQAEAAGFEFSPRSGPVDPFAGFYAKNDDDARHDYVPGNPGHDEPRQGLPRQEHRTRLGLHGQYIGPR
;
A
#
# COMPACT_ATOMS: atom_id res chain seq x y z
N MET A 1 -0.57 30.38 31.38
CA MET A 1 -0.40 29.13 30.62
C MET A 1 -1.70 28.89 29.89
N ALA A 2 -1.77 29.30 28.63
CA ALA A 2 -2.91 28.99 27.77
C ALA A 2 -2.77 27.52 27.38
N ILE A 3 -3.74 26.70 27.78
CA ILE A 3 -3.95 25.40 27.18
C ILE A 3 -4.46 25.71 25.78
N ASP A 4 -3.71 25.31 24.75
CA ASP A 4 -4.13 25.41 23.37
C ASP A 4 -5.32 24.46 23.17
N ILE A 5 -6.52 25.02 23.26
CA ILE A 5 -7.81 24.34 23.03
C ILE A 5 -8.09 24.37 21.53
N ASP A 6 -7.17 23.82 20.73
CA ASP A 6 -7.40 23.53 19.30
C ASP A 6 -7.54 22.02 19.04
N CYS A 7 -7.62 21.22 20.11
CA CYS A 7 -8.05 19.82 20.06
C CYS A 7 -9.58 19.66 20.10
N LEU A 8 -10.32 20.67 19.66
CA LEU A 8 -11.76 20.55 19.44
C LEU A 8 -12.00 19.46 18.40
N ASP A 9 -12.70 18.45 18.87
CA ASP A 9 -13.19 17.24 18.23
C ASP A 9 -13.64 17.43 16.77
N ASP A 10 -12.67 17.48 15.86
CA ASP A 10 -12.86 17.59 14.41
C ASP A 10 -13.34 16.24 13.81
N THR A 11 -13.73 15.27 14.65
CA THR A 11 -14.25 13.96 14.23
C THR A 11 -15.49 14.08 13.37
N ASP A 12 -16.30 15.11 13.60
CA ASP A 12 -17.39 15.42 12.70
C ASP A 12 -16.83 15.73 11.31
N LYS A 13 -15.79 16.55 11.16
CA LYS A 13 -15.30 16.99 9.85
C LYS A 13 -14.41 15.97 9.14
N TYR A 14 -13.45 15.36 9.84
CA TYR A 14 -12.41 14.50 9.28
C TYR A 14 -12.43 13.05 9.82
N GLY A 15 -13.33 12.74 10.75
CA GLY A 15 -13.46 11.41 11.31
C GLY A 15 -12.30 11.10 12.25
N GLY A 16 -11.78 9.88 12.22
CA GLY A 16 -10.60 9.51 12.99
C GLY A 16 -9.28 10.04 12.41
N PHE A 17 -9.30 10.84 11.35
CA PHE A 17 -8.13 11.51 10.78
C PHE A 17 -8.09 12.97 11.18
N SER A 18 -6.89 13.49 11.40
CA SER A 18 -6.67 14.92 11.60
C SER A 18 -6.65 15.66 10.27
N GLN A 19 -7.02 16.95 10.27
CA GLN A 19 -6.93 17.79 9.08
C GLN A 19 -5.50 17.78 8.48
N LYS A 20 -4.47 17.82 9.33
CA LYS A 20 -3.06 17.77 8.88
C LYS A 20 -2.76 16.48 8.10
N GLU A 21 -3.27 15.33 8.53
CA GLU A 21 -3.08 14.05 7.82
C GLU A 21 -3.77 14.04 6.45
N VAL A 22 -4.95 14.68 6.35
CA VAL A 22 -5.70 14.76 5.09
C VAL A 22 -5.04 15.74 4.11
N ASP A 23 -4.57 16.87 4.61
CA ASP A 23 -4.02 17.95 3.79
C ASP A 23 -2.51 17.79 3.52
N SER A 24 -1.82 16.87 4.21
CA SER A 24 -0.38 16.69 4.07
C SER A 24 0.00 16.11 2.72
N ARG A 25 0.66 16.92 1.87
CA ARG A 25 1.24 16.48 0.58
C ARG A 25 2.57 15.72 0.71
N GLY A 26 2.71 14.87 1.73
CA GLY A 26 3.86 14.00 1.91
C GLY A 26 5.19 14.70 2.24
N ARG A 27 5.15 15.74 3.09
CA ARG A 27 6.40 16.31 3.64
C ARG A 27 6.99 15.32 4.66
N LEU A 28 8.26 14.99 4.48
CA LEU A 28 9.03 14.16 5.40
C LEU A 28 9.20 14.91 6.73
N ASP A 29 8.31 14.69 7.70
CA ASP A 29 8.53 15.12 9.07
C ASP A 29 9.72 14.32 9.63
N LEU A 30 10.76 15.01 10.11
CA LEU A 30 12.01 14.38 10.59
C LEU A 30 11.76 13.36 11.72
N LYS A 31 10.70 13.58 12.51
CA LYS A 31 10.22 12.66 13.55
C LYS A 31 8.70 12.68 13.64
N PHE A 32 8.10 11.52 13.90
CA PHE A 32 6.68 11.42 14.20
C PHE A 32 6.41 11.85 15.65
N VAL A 33 5.35 12.61 15.84
CA VAL A 33 4.87 12.99 17.18
C VAL A 33 4.14 11.81 17.81
N ASP A 34 4.24 11.63 19.13
CA ASP A 34 3.63 10.51 19.85
C ASP A 34 2.12 10.38 19.62
N ALA A 35 1.43 11.51 19.44
CA ALA A 35 0.01 11.53 19.09
C ALA A 35 -0.29 10.84 17.75
N GLN A 36 0.56 11.02 16.73
CA GLN A 36 0.41 10.37 15.42
C GLN A 36 0.62 8.86 15.53
N VAL A 37 1.66 8.44 16.28
CA VAL A 37 1.95 7.02 16.50
C VAL A 37 0.84 6.35 17.31
N ARG A 38 0.30 7.03 18.33
CA ARG A 38 -0.87 6.57 19.08
C ARG A 38 -2.10 6.43 18.19
N ALA A 39 -2.40 7.42 17.35
CA ALA A 39 -3.53 7.35 16.42
C ALA A 39 -3.40 6.16 15.46
N ALA A 40 -2.23 5.98 14.83
CA ALA A 40 -1.96 4.83 13.96
C ALA A 40 -2.07 3.48 14.71
N SER A 41 -1.53 3.41 15.94
CA SER A 41 -1.65 2.24 16.81
C SER A 41 -3.10 1.89 17.14
N THR A 42 -3.92 2.89 17.45
CA THR A 42 -5.36 2.73 17.69
C THR A 42 -6.07 2.22 16.44
N ARG A 43 -5.83 2.81 15.26
CA ARG A 43 -6.42 2.36 13.99
C ARG A 43 -6.08 0.90 13.68
N VAL A 44 -4.81 0.50 13.85
CA VAL A 44 -4.38 -0.90 13.67
C VAL A 44 -5.11 -1.82 14.65
N LYS A 45 -5.24 -1.44 15.93
CA LYS A 45 -5.99 -2.23 16.92
C LYS A 45 -7.48 -2.33 16.58
N SER A 46 -8.11 -1.22 16.21
CA SER A 46 -9.53 -1.14 15.84
C SER A 46 -9.87 -1.99 14.61
N SER A 47 -8.92 -2.23 13.72
CA SER A 47 -9.12 -3.10 12.56
C SER A 47 -9.29 -4.59 12.91
N GLY A 48 -8.86 -5.02 14.11
CA GLY A 48 -8.92 -6.43 14.52
C GLY A 48 -7.90 -7.34 13.82
N VAL A 49 -7.05 -6.81 12.94
CA VAL A 49 -6.05 -7.61 12.21
C VAL A 49 -5.03 -8.30 13.12
N LEU A 50 -4.67 -7.69 14.25
CA LEU A 50 -3.72 -8.29 15.19
C LEU A 50 -4.25 -9.62 15.76
N SER A 51 -5.54 -9.69 16.04
CA SER A 51 -6.21 -10.92 16.49
C SER A 51 -6.22 -11.98 15.41
N LEU A 52 -6.40 -11.59 14.14
CA LEU A 52 -6.33 -12.52 13.00
C LEU A 52 -4.92 -13.10 12.87
N LEU A 53 -3.89 -12.26 12.96
CA LEU A 53 -2.49 -12.68 12.85
C LEU A 53 -2.09 -13.59 14.00
N ALA A 54 -2.46 -13.25 15.24
CA ALA A 54 -2.19 -14.09 16.40
C ALA A 54 -2.79 -15.49 16.22
N ARG A 55 -4.07 -15.57 15.81
CA ARG A 55 -4.73 -16.84 15.51
C ARG A 55 -4.02 -17.62 14.41
N TRP A 56 -3.59 -16.96 13.33
CA TRP A 56 -2.88 -17.66 12.25
C TRP A 56 -1.48 -18.14 12.65
N HIS A 57 -0.78 -17.41 13.52
CA HIS A 57 0.48 -17.90 14.11
C HIS A 57 0.25 -19.19 14.91
N GLU A 58 -0.84 -19.27 15.70
CA GLU A 58 -1.23 -20.45 16.48
C GLU A 58 -1.65 -21.62 15.58
N GLU A 59 -2.47 -21.37 14.55
CA GLU A 59 -2.89 -22.37 13.57
C GLU A 59 -1.70 -22.99 12.83
N ASP A 60 -0.74 -22.17 12.41
CA ASP A 60 0.42 -22.62 11.62
C ASP A 60 1.55 -23.20 12.50
N ASN A 61 1.57 -22.87 13.80
CA ASN A 61 2.56 -23.36 14.77
C ASN A 61 1.88 -23.82 16.08
N PRO A 62 1.12 -24.92 16.06
CA PRO A 62 0.30 -25.35 17.21
C PRO A 62 1.12 -25.86 18.40
N MET A 63 2.40 -26.23 18.18
CA MET A 63 3.35 -26.51 19.26
C MET A 63 4.38 -25.39 19.35
N PRO A 64 4.51 -24.73 20.53
CA PRO A 64 5.64 -23.85 20.78
C PRO A 64 6.93 -24.68 20.71
N GLY A 65 7.70 -24.51 19.62
CA GLY A 65 8.98 -25.17 19.49
C GLY A 65 9.92 -24.82 20.65
N ALA A 66 10.71 -25.79 21.10
CA ALA A 66 11.72 -25.60 22.13
C ALA A 66 12.81 -24.61 21.67
N GLY A 67 12.67 -23.33 22.01
CA GLY A 67 13.78 -22.37 21.99
C GLY A 67 14.10 -21.74 20.63
N GLY A 68 13.28 -20.78 20.20
CA GLY A 68 13.69 -19.75 19.26
C GLY A 68 14.10 -18.47 19.99
N ARG A 69 15.07 -17.71 19.46
CA ARG A 69 15.37 -16.36 19.95
C ARG A 69 14.09 -15.51 19.87
N PRO A 70 13.69 -14.80 20.94
CA PRO A 70 12.48 -13.98 20.92
C PRO A 70 12.47 -12.97 19.77
N ARG A 71 11.26 -12.72 19.25
CA ARG A 71 11.04 -11.75 18.17
C ARG A 71 11.42 -10.35 18.68
N ILE A 72 12.22 -9.62 17.90
CA ILE A 72 12.65 -8.25 18.27
C ILE A 72 11.60 -7.20 17.86
N ILE A 73 10.88 -7.47 16.77
CA ILE A 73 9.87 -6.58 16.21
C ILE A 73 8.61 -7.40 15.99
N ASP A 74 7.51 -6.94 16.59
CA ASP A 74 6.20 -7.57 16.54
C ASP A 74 5.36 -7.08 15.36
N ASP A 75 4.32 -7.83 15.01
CA ASP A 75 3.42 -7.52 13.89
C ASP A 75 2.72 -6.17 14.08
N HIS A 76 2.43 -5.79 15.33
CA HIS A 76 1.87 -4.48 15.68
C HIS A 76 2.79 -3.33 15.26
N ALA A 77 4.09 -3.42 15.56
CA ALA A 77 5.05 -2.39 15.16
C ALA A 77 5.14 -2.27 13.63
N ILE A 78 5.17 -3.39 12.91
CA ILE A 78 5.22 -3.42 11.44
C ILE A 78 4.00 -2.71 10.84
N LEU A 79 2.80 -3.07 11.27
CA LEU A 79 1.57 -2.48 10.73
C LEU A 79 1.46 -0.99 11.04
N VAL A 80 1.82 -0.58 12.26
CA VAL A 80 1.83 0.84 12.62
C VAL A 80 2.85 1.60 11.78
N GLY A 81 4.07 1.09 11.65
CA GLY A 81 5.11 1.75 10.85
C GLY A 81 4.72 1.87 9.38
N LEU A 82 4.13 0.83 8.77
CA LEU A 82 3.62 0.90 7.40
C LEU A 82 2.48 1.92 7.26
N MET A 83 1.59 2.01 8.25
CA MET A 83 0.52 3.00 8.25
C MET A 83 1.06 4.44 8.36
N LEU A 84 2.09 4.66 9.18
CA LEU A 84 2.77 5.97 9.28
C LEU A 84 3.43 6.36 7.97
N LEU A 85 4.15 5.43 7.32
CA LEU A 85 4.73 5.67 5.99
C LEU A 85 3.66 5.99 4.94
N ALA A 86 2.51 5.31 5.01
CA ALA A 86 1.39 5.56 4.09
C ALA A 86 0.78 6.96 4.29
N GLN A 87 0.62 7.41 5.55
CA GLN A 87 0.08 8.74 5.88
C GLN A 87 0.94 9.88 5.35
N GLU A 88 2.27 9.71 5.33
CA GLU A 88 3.17 10.70 4.77
C GLU A 88 3.45 10.50 3.27
N HIS A 89 2.69 9.63 2.60
CA HIS A 89 2.89 9.27 1.18
C HIS A 89 4.31 8.78 0.85
N SER A 90 5.01 8.19 1.83
CA SER A 90 6.33 7.62 1.62
C SER A 90 6.26 6.21 1.03
N PRO A 91 7.25 5.81 0.22
CA PRO A 91 7.33 4.44 -0.26
C PRO A 91 7.35 3.44 0.90
N LEU A 92 6.52 2.40 0.83
CA LEU A 92 6.37 1.35 1.85
C LEU A 92 7.51 0.30 1.81
N PHE A 93 8.75 0.77 1.58
CA PHE A 93 9.91 -0.10 1.51
C PHE A 93 10.42 -0.47 2.90
N MET A 94 10.94 -1.70 3.03
CA MET A 94 11.49 -2.19 4.30
C MET A 94 12.65 -1.32 4.82
N ARG A 95 13.43 -0.74 3.90
CA ARG A 95 14.48 0.22 4.24
C ARG A 95 13.91 1.50 4.86
N ASN A 96 12.79 2.00 4.35
CA ASN A 96 12.14 3.20 4.91
C ASN A 96 11.54 2.88 6.28
N LEU A 97 10.95 1.69 6.42
CA LEU A 97 10.42 1.20 7.68
C LEU A 97 11.51 1.02 8.75
N SER A 98 12.67 0.48 8.38
CA SER A 98 13.80 0.33 9.31
C SER A 98 14.36 1.68 9.74
N LEU A 99 14.47 2.64 8.81
CA LEU A 99 14.89 4.02 9.13
C LEU A 99 13.88 4.72 10.04
N LEU A 100 12.57 4.49 9.82
CA LEU A 100 11.52 5.00 10.68
C LEU A 100 11.72 4.50 12.12
N PHE A 101 11.85 3.18 12.32
CA PHE A 101 12.05 2.61 13.66
C PHE A 101 13.35 3.08 14.32
N GLN A 102 14.43 3.19 13.55
CA GLN A 102 15.76 3.53 14.07
C GLN A 102 15.94 5.03 14.37
N PHE A 103 15.28 5.94 13.64
CA PHE A 103 15.60 7.38 13.75
C PHE A 103 14.41 8.30 13.93
N ARG A 104 13.22 7.91 13.48
CA ARG A 104 12.07 8.83 13.34
C ARG A 104 11.02 8.70 14.43
N LEU A 105 11.20 7.76 15.37
CA LEU A 105 10.35 7.60 16.54
C LEU A 105 11.00 8.21 17.79
N THR A 106 10.18 8.81 18.64
CA THR A 106 10.57 9.20 20.01
C THR A 106 10.77 7.94 20.87
N PRO A 107 11.45 8.05 22.03
CA PRO A 107 11.54 6.94 22.99
C PRO A 107 10.17 6.43 23.46
N GLU A 108 9.22 7.33 23.73
CA GLU A 108 7.86 6.96 24.16
C GLU A 108 7.12 6.15 23.08
N SER A 109 7.16 6.62 21.83
CA SER A 109 6.59 5.90 20.69
C SER A 109 7.22 4.53 20.48
N ARG A 110 8.52 4.36 20.77
CA ARG A 110 9.16 3.04 20.69
C ARG A 110 8.67 2.09 21.77
N THR A 111 8.57 2.57 23.01
CA THR A 111 8.02 1.79 24.12
C THR A 111 6.58 1.36 23.80
N LEU A 112 5.77 2.26 23.24
CA LEU A 112 4.41 1.94 22.80
C LEU A 112 4.35 0.80 21.77
N LEU A 113 5.36 0.70 20.89
CA LEU A 113 5.45 -0.32 19.84
C LEU A 113 6.26 -1.56 20.25
N GLY A 114 6.75 -1.63 21.50
CA GLY A 114 7.60 -2.72 21.96
C GLY A 114 8.96 -2.80 21.25
N LEU A 115 9.42 -1.69 20.67
CA LEU A 115 10.68 -1.65 19.92
C LEU A 115 11.87 -1.48 20.86
N PRO A 116 13.03 -2.13 20.59
CA PRO A 116 14.23 -1.92 21.37
C PRO A 116 14.77 -0.50 21.19
N THR A 117 15.43 0.03 22.22
CA THR A 117 16.23 1.25 22.11
C THR A 117 17.43 0.97 21.20
N PRO A 118 17.71 1.82 20.19
CA PRO A 118 18.96 1.79 19.44
C PRO A 118 20.16 1.84 20.37
N GLY A 119 21.25 1.18 19.99
CA GLY A 119 22.48 1.19 20.76
C GLY A 119 23.04 2.61 20.87
N GLU A 120 23.41 3.03 22.07
CA GLU A 120 24.06 4.33 22.31
C GLU A 120 25.53 4.33 21.87
N GLU A 121 26.13 3.13 21.69
CA GLU A 121 27.52 2.97 21.32
C GLU A 121 27.77 3.34 19.85
N ARG A 122 28.45 4.48 19.67
CA ARG A 122 28.96 5.00 18.38
C ARG A 122 29.86 4.05 17.57
N SER A 123 30.15 2.85 18.06
CA SER A 123 31.25 2.03 17.53
C SER A 123 30.96 1.44 16.13
N ASP A 124 29.71 1.33 15.69
CA ASP A 124 29.41 1.01 14.27
C ASP A 124 27.96 1.31 13.84
N VAL A 125 27.67 2.57 13.51
CA VAL A 125 26.36 3.01 12.99
C VAL A 125 25.92 2.18 11.77
N ARG A 126 26.86 1.70 10.95
CA ARG A 126 26.57 0.88 9.77
C ARG A 126 26.07 -0.50 10.16
N LYS A 127 26.75 -1.20 11.08
CA LYS A 127 26.28 -2.49 11.60
C LYS A 127 24.92 -2.37 12.28
N GLU A 128 24.69 -1.29 13.01
CA GLU A 128 23.41 -1.07 13.65
C GLU A 128 22.28 -0.87 12.63
N SER A 129 22.52 -0.07 11.60
CA SER A 129 21.56 0.17 10.50
C SER A 129 21.23 -1.14 9.76
N GLN A 130 22.26 -1.96 9.48
CA GLN A 130 22.07 -3.29 8.88
C GLN A 130 21.28 -4.23 9.80
N ARG A 131 21.50 -4.17 11.12
CA ARG A 131 20.74 -4.96 12.09
C ARG A 131 19.26 -4.57 12.08
N TRP A 132 18.94 -3.27 12.07
CA TRP A 132 17.57 -2.78 11.98
C TRP A 132 16.90 -3.19 10.68
N GLU A 133 17.60 -3.03 9.54
CA GLU A 133 17.10 -3.44 8.23
C GLU A 133 16.80 -4.95 8.21
N LYS A 134 17.75 -5.78 8.65
CA LYS A 134 17.57 -7.24 8.73
C LYS A 134 16.41 -7.64 9.64
N ASN A 135 16.30 -7.05 10.83
CA ASN A 135 15.23 -7.37 11.78
C ASN A 135 13.86 -6.96 11.24
N THR A 136 13.77 -5.79 10.61
CA THR A 136 12.54 -5.27 10.00
C THR A 136 12.11 -6.14 8.83
N ASN A 137 13.05 -6.48 7.95
CA ASN A 137 12.82 -7.36 6.79
C ASN A 137 12.34 -8.76 7.25
N ASN A 138 13.02 -9.35 8.23
CA ASN A 138 12.60 -10.62 8.82
C ASN A 138 11.20 -10.54 9.45
N ALA A 139 10.87 -9.45 10.15
CA ALA A 139 9.55 -9.26 10.75
C ALA A 139 8.44 -9.13 9.71
N TYR A 140 8.68 -8.32 8.67
CA TYR A 140 7.74 -8.19 7.56
C TYR A 140 7.50 -9.53 6.86
N HIS A 141 8.54 -10.31 6.55
CA HIS A 141 8.34 -11.59 5.87
C HIS A 141 7.67 -12.64 6.75
N ARG A 142 7.89 -12.64 8.08
CA ARG A 142 7.12 -13.51 8.99
C ARG A 142 5.63 -13.19 8.93
N PHE A 143 5.28 -11.91 8.97
CA PHE A 143 3.91 -11.44 8.83
C PHE A 143 3.32 -11.79 7.45
N ALA A 144 4.04 -11.50 6.37
CA ALA A 144 3.58 -11.77 5.01
C ALA A 144 3.40 -13.26 4.72
N ALA A 145 4.25 -14.13 5.30
CA ALA A 145 4.18 -15.58 5.11
C ALA A 145 2.84 -16.20 5.54
N LEU A 146 2.13 -15.57 6.49
CA LEU A 146 0.82 -16.02 6.96
C LEU A 146 -0.30 -15.91 5.92
N MET A 147 -0.08 -15.13 4.85
CA MET A 147 -1.10 -14.80 3.86
C MET A 147 -0.57 -14.64 2.43
N ASP A 148 0.70 -14.96 2.16
CA ASP A 148 1.24 -14.92 0.80
C ASP A 148 0.84 -16.18 0.02
N PRO A 149 -0.03 -16.08 -1.01
CA PRO A 149 -0.39 -17.22 -1.85
C PRO A 149 0.77 -17.73 -2.69
N TYR A 150 1.78 -16.89 -2.97
CA TYR A 150 2.92 -17.24 -3.84
C TYR A 150 4.26 -16.94 -3.14
N PRO A 151 4.66 -17.77 -2.16
CA PRO A 151 5.87 -17.59 -1.38
C PRO A 151 7.11 -17.94 -2.22
N MET A 152 7.58 -16.98 -3.01
CA MET A 152 8.79 -17.15 -3.82
C MET A 152 9.63 -15.87 -3.82
N LYS A 153 10.93 -16.02 -4.11
CA LYS A 153 11.84 -14.87 -4.22
C LYS A 153 11.61 -14.15 -5.54
N ARG A 154 10.89 -13.02 -5.50
CA ARG A 154 10.51 -12.23 -6.69
C ARG A 154 11.56 -11.24 -7.16
N TYR A 155 12.76 -11.23 -6.59
CA TYR A 155 13.79 -10.21 -6.84
C TYR A 155 14.92 -10.66 -7.78
N TRP A 156 14.90 -11.92 -8.23
CA TRP A 156 15.96 -12.50 -9.05
C TRP A 156 15.42 -12.95 -10.40
N SER A 157 16.30 -12.98 -11.38
CA SER A 157 16.00 -13.61 -12.67
C SER A 157 16.04 -15.13 -12.49
N LEU A 158 14.94 -15.80 -12.86
CA LEU A 158 14.86 -17.24 -12.86
C LEU A 158 15.17 -17.78 -14.27
N THR A 159 15.86 -18.91 -14.34
CA THR A 159 16.00 -19.70 -15.57
C THR A 159 14.68 -20.40 -15.93
N PHE A 160 14.55 -20.96 -17.13
CA PHE A 160 13.31 -21.67 -17.49
C PHE A 160 13.14 -22.95 -16.67
N THR A 161 14.24 -23.64 -16.38
CA THR A 161 14.29 -24.78 -15.45
C THR A 161 13.78 -24.41 -14.06
N GLN A 162 14.27 -23.32 -13.46
CA GLN A 162 13.81 -22.83 -12.15
C GLN A 162 12.35 -22.37 -12.17
N VAL A 163 11.88 -21.77 -13.27
CA VAL A 163 10.46 -21.42 -13.43
C VAL A 163 9.60 -22.68 -13.42
N GLN A 164 10.01 -23.74 -14.12
CA GLN A 164 9.30 -25.02 -14.11
C GLN A 164 9.28 -25.63 -12.71
N GLU A 165 10.42 -25.65 -11.99
CA GLU A 165 10.49 -26.11 -10.61
C GLU A 165 9.52 -25.37 -9.67
N VAL A 166 9.40 -24.04 -9.82
CA VAL A 166 8.47 -23.24 -9.03
C VAL A 166 7.01 -23.56 -9.35
N LEU A 167 6.70 -23.85 -10.61
CA LEU A 167 5.35 -24.24 -11.03
C LEU A 167 5.00 -25.65 -10.53
N ASP A 168 5.94 -26.58 -10.60
CA ASP A 168 5.74 -27.96 -10.16
C ASP A 168 5.63 -28.05 -8.64
N ALA A 169 6.36 -27.19 -7.90
CA ALA A 169 6.27 -27.07 -6.45
C ALA A 169 5.04 -26.26 -5.98
N HIS A 170 4.19 -25.77 -6.88
CA HIS A 170 3.04 -24.95 -6.53
C HIS A 170 1.93 -25.78 -5.87
N ASP A 171 1.62 -25.45 -4.62
CA ASP A 171 0.47 -26.00 -3.91
C ASP A 171 -0.76 -25.10 -4.09
N GLU A 172 -1.68 -25.53 -4.95
CA GLU A 172 -2.94 -24.82 -5.25
C GLU A 172 -3.84 -24.69 -4.02
N GLN A 173 -3.90 -25.70 -3.15
CA GLN A 173 -4.76 -25.66 -1.96
C GLN A 173 -4.23 -24.62 -0.97
N ARG A 174 -2.91 -24.59 -0.77
CA ARG A 174 -2.26 -23.54 0.02
C ARG A 174 -2.50 -22.16 -0.59
N ALA A 175 -2.37 -22.02 -1.91
CA ALA A 175 -2.59 -20.74 -2.59
C ALA A 175 -4.00 -20.19 -2.36
N VAL A 176 -5.03 -21.03 -2.50
CA VAL A 176 -6.44 -20.67 -2.23
C VAL A 176 -6.63 -20.29 -0.76
N HIS A 177 -6.08 -21.07 0.18
CA HIS A 177 -6.17 -20.79 1.62
C HIS A 177 -5.51 -19.47 2.01
N MET A 178 -4.28 -19.23 1.54
CA MET A 178 -3.54 -18.00 1.82
C MET A 178 -4.20 -16.79 1.16
N LYS A 179 -4.75 -16.94 -0.05
CA LYS A 179 -5.55 -15.89 -0.68
C LYS A 179 -6.77 -15.51 0.16
N LYS A 180 -7.48 -16.49 0.72
CA LYS A 180 -8.60 -16.23 1.65
C LYS A 180 -8.15 -15.47 2.90
N ARG A 181 -6.99 -15.82 3.48
CA ARG A 181 -6.40 -15.07 4.60
C ARG A 181 -6.08 -13.62 4.19
N LEU A 182 -5.43 -13.43 3.04
CA LEU A 182 -5.12 -12.11 2.49
C LEU A 182 -6.37 -11.24 2.25
N ASP A 183 -7.44 -11.83 1.72
CA ASP A 183 -8.71 -11.14 1.52
C ASP A 183 -9.35 -10.75 2.85
N THR A 184 -9.31 -11.66 3.84
CA THR A 184 -9.81 -11.37 5.19
C THR A 184 -9.02 -10.24 5.84
N PHE A 185 -7.69 -10.27 5.72
CA PHE A 185 -6.80 -9.22 6.22
C PHE A 185 -7.08 -7.87 5.57
N THR A 186 -7.16 -7.84 4.23
CA THR A 186 -7.45 -6.63 3.46
C THR A 186 -8.83 -6.06 3.81
N ASN A 187 -9.85 -6.91 3.88
CA ASN A 187 -11.21 -6.49 4.23
C ASN A 187 -11.30 -5.88 5.63
N ALA A 188 -10.54 -6.40 6.59
CA ALA A 188 -10.48 -5.84 7.94
C ALA A 188 -9.90 -4.41 7.95
N LEU A 189 -8.85 -4.16 7.17
CA LEU A 189 -8.29 -2.81 7.01
C LEU A 189 -9.22 -1.86 6.25
N LEU A 190 -9.88 -2.33 5.18
CA LEU A 190 -10.85 -1.53 4.45
C LEU A 190 -12.05 -1.15 5.32
N LEU A 191 -12.55 -2.09 6.11
CA LEU A 191 -13.64 -1.86 7.05
C LEU A 191 -13.24 -0.85 8.14
N MET A 192 -12.01 -0.94 8.65
CA MET A 192 -11.47 0.05 9.57
C MET A 192 -11.46 1.44 8.92
N THR A 193 -10.89 1.59 7.72
CA THR A 193 -10.86 2.87 7.00
C THR A 193 -12.26 3.45 6.78
N PHE A 194 -13.22 2.60 6.41
CA PHE A 194 -14.62 3.02 6.31
C PHE A 194 -15.18 3.51 7.65
N ASN A 195 -14.91 2.80 8.74
CA ASN A 195 -15.39 3.14 10.07
C ASN A 195 -14.76 4.41 10.66
N GLU A 196 -13.51 4.71 10.27
CA GLU A 196 -12.83 5.96 10.64
C GLU A 196 -13.44 7.20 9.95
N GLN A 197 -14.28 7.05 8.93
CA GLN A 197 -14.94 8.19 8.29
C GLN A 197 -15.97 8.86 9.23
N PRO A 198 -16.17 10.18 9.10
CA PRO A 198 -17.26 10.89 9.76
C PRO A 198 -18.60 10.16 9.67
N ARG A 199 -19.37 10.19 10.76
CA ARG A 199 -20.68 9.52 10.81
C ARG A 199 -21.62 9.98 9.71
N ARG A 200 -21.56 11.26 9.30
CA ARG A 200 -22.35 11.79 8.19
C ARG A 200 -22.03 11.12 6.85
N ILE A 201 -20.75 10.84 6.57
CA ILE A 201 -20.29 10.22 5.32
C ILE A 201 -20.69 8.75 5.31
N ARG A 202 -20.46 8.03 6.43
CA ARG A 202 -20.89 6.63 6.58
C ARG A 202 -22.40 6.43 6.44
N ARG A 203 -23.22 7.41 6.82
CA ARG A 203 -24.68 7.36 6.62
C ARG A 203 -25.08 7.72 5.20
N ALA A 204 -24.34 8.62 4.56
CA ALA A 204 -24.57 9.04 3.18
C ALA A 204 -24.22 7.95 2.17
N SER A 205 -23.34 7.00 2.49
CA SER A 205 -23.01 5.85 1.61
C SER A 205 -24.20 4.95 1.26
N LYS A 206 -25.32 5.03 2.00
CA LYS A 206 -26.59 4.38 1.59
C LYS A 206 -27.23 5.03 0.36
N LYS A 207 -26.79 6.23 0.01
CA LYS A 207 -27.32 7.08 -1.07
C LYS A 207 -26.24 7.51 -2.06
N ILE A 208 -24.98 7.12 -1.83
CA ILE A 208 -23.81 7.52 -2.61
C ILE A 208 -22.96 6.28 -2.80
N ASP A 209 -22.61 5.98 -4.05
CA ASP A 209 -21.69 4.91 -4.35
C ASP A 209 -20.27 5.32 -3.93
N LEU A 210 -19.68 4.55 -3.02
CA LEU A 210 -18.28 4.71 -2.63
C LEU A 210 -17.41 3.98 -3.66
N SER A 211 -16.77 4.73 -4.55
CA SER A 211 -15.70 4.19 -5.38
C SER A 211 -14.36 4.31 -4.63
N LEU A 212 -13.65 3.19 -4.52
CA LEU A 212 -12.22 3.21 -4.21
C LEU A 212 -11.51 3.30 -5.55
N ASP A 213 -10.88 4.45 -5.82
CA ASP A 213 -10.08 4.63 -7.03
C ASP A 213 -8.84 3.74 -6.92
N GLN A 214 -8.95 2.52 -7.43
CA GLN A 214 -7.85 1.60 -7.53
C GLN A 214 -6.98 2.05 -8.71
N THR A 215 -6.01 2.92 -8.44
CA THR A 215 -4.93 3.14 -9.41
C THR A 215 -4.24 1.79 -9.61
N PHE A 216 -4.37 1.23 -10.80
CA PHE A 216 -3.63 0.04 -11.14
C PHE A 216 -2.15 0.36 -11.11
N ILE A 217 -1.42 -0.32 -10.22
CA ILE A 217 0.03 -0.30 -10.22
C ILE A 217 0.47 -1.52 -11.02
N ALA A 218 0.92 -1.28 -12.25
CA ALA A 218 1.56 -2.33 -13.03
C ALA A 218 2.70 -2.91 -12.19
N PRO A 219 2.84 -4.25 -12.10
CA PRO A 219 4.00 -4.81 -11.45
C PRO A 219 5.21 -4.29 -12.20
N ALA A 220 6.19 -3.77 -11.46
CA ALA A 220 7.47 -3.36 -12.03
C ALA A 220 8.13 -4.52 -12.81
N ASN A 221 7.74 -5.76 -12.49
CA ASN A 221 8.23 -7.00 -13.06
C ASN A 221 7.43 -7.38 -14.32
N LYS A 222 7.58 -6.64 -15.41
CA LYS A 222 6.94 -6.94 -16.72
C LYS A 222 7.46 -8.22 -17.42
N LYS A 223 8.24 -9.06 -16.73
CA LYS A 223 8.94 -10.20 -17.33
C LYS A 223 8.22 -11.50 -16.99
N GLY A 224 7.26 -11.86 -17.84
CA GLY A 224 6.62 -13.17 -17.85
C GLY A 224 7.24 -14.11 -18.88
N TYR A 225 7.12 -15.41 -18.65
CA TYR A 225 7.41 -16.47 -19.61
C TYR A 225 6.10 -16.89 -20.31
N SER A 226 6.21 -17.52 -21.47
CA SER A 226 5.05 -18.13 -22.13
C SER A 226 4.93 -19.57 -21.66
N LYS A 227 3.79 -19.94 -21.06
CA LYS A 227 3.49 -21.34 -20.71
C LYS A 227 3.56 -22.27 -21.93
N LYS A 228 3.18 -21.78 -23.11
CA LYS A 228 3.18 -22.55 -24.36
C LYS A 228 4.58 -22.99 -24.82
N THR A 229 5.59 -22.14 -24.59
CA THR A 229 6.97 -22.41 -25.05
C THR A 229 7.90 -22.80 -23.90
N LEU A 230 7.37 -23.06 -22.70
CA LEU A 230 8.19 -23.31 -21.51
C LEU A 230 8.96 -24.63 -21.65
N ALA A 231 8.26 -25.72 -22.00
CA ALA A 231 8.86 -27.04 -22.16
C ALA A 231 9.98 -27.06 -23.22
N GLU A 232 9.76 -26.42 -24.37
CA GLU A 232 10.77 -26.28 -25.43
C GLU A 232 12.01 -25.51 -24.95
N ARG A 233 11.81 -24.44 -24.17
CA ARG A 233 12.91 -23.63 -23.63
C ARG A 233 13.67 -24.34 -22.52
N VAL A 234 12.98 -25.13 -21.68
CA VAL A 234 13.62 -26.01 -20.68
C VAL A 234 14.50 -27.05 -21.38
N GLN A 235 14.01 -27.67 -22.45
CA GLN A 235 14.80 -28.63 -23.24
C GLN A 235 16.01 -27.97 -23.93
N ALA A 236 15.83 -26.77 -24.50
CA ALA A 236 16.93 -26.03 -25.09
C ALA A 236 18.00 -25.65 -24.05
N GLU A 237 17.58 -25.18 -22.87
CA GLU A 237 18.47 -24.88 -21.75
C GLU A 237 19.26 -26.14 -21.31
N ALA A 238 18.59 -27.30 -21.19
CA ALA A 238 19.23 -28.57 -20.88
C ALA A 238 20.20 -29.07 -21.97
N ALA A 239 19.96 -28.73 -23.23
CA ALA A 239 20.82 -29.06 -24.37
C ALA A 239 22.06 -28.15 -24.48
N GLY A 240 22.28 -27.25 -23.52
CA GLY A 240 23.44 -26.36 -23.48
C GLY A 240 23.28 -25.09 -24.32
N PHE A 241 22.08 -24.76 -24.79
CA PHE A 241 21.84 -23.41 -25.30
C PHE A 241 21.95 -22.42 -24.14
N GLU A 242 22.96 -21.55 -24.22
CA GLU A 242 23.23 -20.55 -23.19
C GLU A 242 22.15 -19.46 -23.21
N PHE A 243 21.04 -19.72 -22.53
CA PHE A 243 20.09 -18.68 -22.20
C PHE A 243 20.64 -17.90 -21.00
N SER A 244 21.39 -16.83 -21.28
CA SER A 244 21.64 -15.83 -20.24
C SER A 244 20.27 -15.26 -19.79
N PRO A 245 19.83 -15.50 -18.55
CA PRO A 245 18.56 -14.97 -18.10
C PRO A 245 18.64 -13.45 -18.19
N ARG A 246 17.69 -12.83 -18.88
CA ARG A 246 17.68 -11.37 -19.07
C ARG A 246 17.59 -10.69 -17.71
N SER A 247 18.67 -10.05 -17.27
CA SER A 247 18.80 -9.37 -15.96
C SER A 247 17.50 -8.73 -15.48
N GLY A 248 16.95 -9.21 -14.37
CA GLY A 248 15.77 -8.63 -13.71
C GLY A 248 14.78 -9.66 -13.17
N PRO A 249 13.87 -9.24 -12.27
CA PRO A 249 12.95 -10.11 -11.57
C PRO A 249 11.93 -10.77 -12.49
N VAL A 250 11.67 -12.06 -12.28
CA VAL A 250 10.64 -12.86 -12.99
C VAL A 250 9.57 -13.29 -11.99
N ASP A 251 8.30 -13.17 -12.38
CA ASP A 251 7.16 -13.67 -11.60
C ASP A 251 6.47 -14.83 -12.33
N PRO A 252 6.77 -16.09 -11.92
CA PRO A 252 6.12 -17.31 -12.42
C PRO A 252 4.58 -17.29 -12.48
N PHE A 253 3.92 -16.52 -11.61
CA PHE A 253 2.46 -16.51 -11.45
C PHE A 253 1.83 -15.22 -11.98
N ALA A 254 2.60 -14.31 -12.59
CA ALA A 254 2.10 -13.09 -13.24
C ALA A 254 1.29 -13.33 -14.53
N GLY A 255 0.72 -14.52 -14.73
CA GLY A 255 -0.15 -14.86 -15.86
C GLY A 255 -1.48 -14.08 -15.93
N PHE A 256 -1.71 -13.14 -15.02
CA PHE A 256 -2.87 -12.23 -15.02
C PHE A 256 -2.76 -11.05 -15.98
N TYR A 257 -1.62 -10.86 -16.67
CA TYR A 257 -1.49 -9.81 -17.69
C TYR A 257 -1.78 -10.38 -19.06
N ALA A 258 -2.99 -10.10 -19.56
CA ALA A 258 -3.29 -10.26 -20.98
C ALA A 258 -2.25 -9.45 -21.77
N LYS A 259 -1.45 -10.14 -22.58
CA LYS A 259 -0.59 -9.52 -23.60
C LYS A 259 -1.37 -9.09 -24.84
N ASN A 260 -2.69 -9.30 -24.84
CA ASN A 260 -3.52 -8.93 -25.97
C ASN A 260 -3.91 -7.46 -25.80
N ASP A 261 -3.46 -6.63 -26.75
CA ASP A 261 -3.82 -5.21 -26.84
C ASP A 261 -5.35 -4.98 -26.86
N ASP A 262 -6.14 -6.00 -27.20
CA ASP A 262 -7.61 -5.95 -27.26
C ASP A 262 -8.29 -5.89 -25.88
N ASP A 263 -7.60 -6.29 -24.81
CA ASP A 263 -8.11 -6.29 -23.42
C ASP A 263 -7.25 -5.40 -22.49
N ALA A 264 -6.26 -4.71 -23.07
CA ALA A 264 -5.57 -3.63 -22.40
C ALA A 264 -6.54 -2.47 -22.27
N ARG A 265 -6.85 -2.02 -21.04
CA ARG A 265 -7.63 -0.79 -20.90
C ARG A 265 -6.89 0.34 -21.66
N HIS A 266 -7.60 1.09 -22.48
CA HIS A 266 -7.00 2.13 -23.33
C HIS A 266 -6.59 3.40 -22.56
N ASP A 267 -6.84 3.46 -21.25
CA ASP A 267 -6.38 4.53 -20.35
C ASP A 267 -4.88 4.40 -19.99
N TYR A 268 -4.18 3.38 -20.50
CA TYR A 268 -2.79 3.03 -20.20
C TYR A 268 -1.71 3.75 -21.01
N VAL A 269 -1.96 4.89 -21.63
CA VAL A 269 -0.84 5.67 -22.18
C VAL A 269 -0.11 6.34 -21.01
N PRO A 270 1.13 5.93 -20.65
CA PRO A 270 1.86 6.59 -19.59
C PRO A 270 2.15 8.02 -20.06
N GLY A 271 1.42 8.98 -19.48
CA GLY A 271 1.62 10.41 -19.67
C GLY A 271 2.11 10.82 -21.04
N ASN A 272 1.25 10.78 -22.06
CA ASN A 272 1.37 11.85 -23.03
C ASN A 272 0.86 13.08 -22.27
N PRO A 273 1.67 14.11 -21.96
CA PRO A 273 1.15 15.35 -21.43
C PRO A 273 0.10 15.80 -22.44
N GLY A 274 -1.17 15.66 -22.07
CA GLY A 274 -2.28 16.06 -22.92
C GLY A 274 -2.00 17.48 -23.34
N HIS A 275 -2.02 17.71 -24.64
CA HIS A 275 -2.19 19.03 -25.21
C HIS A 275 -3.56 19.57 -24.76
N ASP A 276 -3.67 19.94 -23.49
CA ASP A 276 -4.63 20.94 -23.05
C ASP A 276 -4.06 22.29 -23.45
N GLU A 277 -4.01 22.53 -24.77
CA GLU A 277 -4.05 23.89 -25.25
C GLU A 277 -5.36 24.49 -24.76
N PRO A 278 -5.35 25.68 -24.13
CA PRO A 278 -6.57 26.35 -23.76
C PRO A 278 -7.36 26.59 -25.05
N ARG A 279 -8.51 25.91 -25.19
CA ARG A 279 -9.44 26.13 -26.31
C ARG A 279 -9.72 27.63 -26.37
N GLN A 280 -9.11 28.30 -27.35
CA GLN A 280 -9.41 29.69 -27.69
C GLN A 280 -10.92 29.79 -27.92
N GLY A 281 -11.54 30.70 -27.18
CA GLY A 281 -12.98 30.91 -27.21
C GLY A 281 -13.46 31.20 -28.62
N LEU A 282 -14.35 30.36 -29.14
CA LEU A 282 -15.21 30.72 -30.25
C LEU A 282 -16.15 31.86 -29.79
N PRO A 283 -16.39 32.88 -30.63
CA PRO A 283 -17.15 34.05 -30.22
C PRO A 283 -18.61 33.68 -29.97
N ARG A 284 -19.15 34.16 -28.84
CA ARG A 284 -20.58 34.09 -28.51
C ARG A 284 -21.39 34.73 -29.63
N GLN A 285 -22.23 33.93 -30.31
CA GLN A 285 -23.34 34.47 -31.08
C GLN A 285 -24.39 35.00 -30.10
N GLU A 286 -24.54 36.32 -30.05
CA GLU A 286 -25.62 36.98 -29.34
C GLU A 286 -26.95 36.76 -30.09
N HIS A 287 -27.81 35.91 -29.52
CA HIS A 287 -29.21 35.85 -29.93
C HIS A 287 -29.93 37.12 -29.45
N ARG A 288 -30.09 38.05 -30.39
CA ARG A 288 -30.84 39.29 -30.23
C ARG A 288 -32.34 38.99 -30.40
N THR A 289 -33.04 38.72 -29.30
CA THR A 289 -34.50 38.59 -29.31
C THR A 289 -35.14 39.98 -29.42
N ARG A 290 -35.68 40.30 -30.59
CA ARG A 290 -36.60 41.43 -30.81
C ARG A 290 -37.93 41.14 -30.10
N LEU A 291 -38.27 41.91 -29.08
CA LEU A 291 -39.64 42.14 -28.65
C LEU A 291 -39.96 43.61 -28.92
N GLY A 292 -40.68 43.85 -30.01
CA GLY A 292 -41.42 45.09 -30.21
C GLY A 292 -42.87 44.83 -29.83
N LEU A 293 -43.47 45.73 -29.06
CA LEU A 293 -44.61 46.55 -29.50
C LEU A 293 -45.13 47.42 -28.33
N HIS A 294 -45.32 48.70 -28.68
CA HIS A 294 -46.27 49.72 -28.18
C HIS A 294 -46.62 49.78 -26.68
N GLY A 295 -46.55 50.90 -25.98
CA GLY A 295 -46.55 52.31 -26.36
C GLY A 295 -47.47 53.05 -25.38
N GLN A 296 -47.06 54.21 -24.86
CA GLN A 296 -47.96 55.34 -24.55
C GLN A 296 -47.16 56.56 -24.09
N TYR A 297 -47.42 57.65 -24.82
CA TYR A 297 -47.09 59.05 -24.54
C TYR A 297 -47.78 59.55 -23.26
N ILE A 298 -47.07 60.32 -22.42
CA ILE A 298 -47.58 61.56 -21.80
C ILE A 298 -46.44 62.58 -21.74
N GLY A 299 -46.72 63.80 -22.18
CA GLY A 299 -45.79 64.88 -22.49
C GLY A 299 -45.41 65.83 -21.32
N PRO A 300 -44.98 67.07 -21.63
CA PRO A 300 -43.90 67.75 -20.91
C PRO A 300 -44.36 68.83 -19.92
N ARG A 301 -43.51 69.13 -18.94
CA ARG A 301 -43.08 70.48 -18.52
C ARG A 301 -41.87 70.37 -17.60
#